data_AF-A0A9W5VS20-F1
#
_entry.id   AF-A0A9W5VS20-F1
#
_cell.length_a   1.000
_cell.length_b   1.000
_cell.length_c   1.000
_cell.angle_alpha   90.00
_cell.angle_beta   90.00
_cell.angle_gamma   90.00
#
_symmetry.space_group_name_H-M   'P 1'
#
loop_
_entity.id
_entity.type
_entity.pdbx_description
1 polymer ?
#
loop_
_entity_poly.entity_id
_entity_poly.type
_entity_poly.pdbx_seq_one_letter_code
_entity_poly.pdbx_strand_id
1 'polypeptide(L)'
;MKFKRTIGSILFIVACMVGYELNIVDFPAANGRTTSEVREILNKSKAGEVKEVLQFPSDRFPETAAHIKDAIKNGKTDICTIDRKGASERRKQSLANVPVKKGYDRDEYPMAMCQEGGSGASVRYISPADNRGAGSYVGSKVSDLPDGTKFKIVVK
;
A
#
# COMPACT_ATOMS: atom_id res chain seq x y z
N MET A 1 -7.41 -44.93 -35.77
CA MET A 1 -7.10 -44.71 -34.34
C MET A 1 -5.70 -44.15 -34.19
N LYS A 2 -5.54 -42.86 -33.84
CA LYS A 2 -4.27 -42.28 -33.37
C LYS A 2 -4.55 -41.26 -32.26
N PHE A 3 -3.64 -41.25 -31.30
CA PHE A 3 -3.75 -40.85 -29.90
C PHE A 3 -3.90 -39.33 -29.68
N LYS A 4 -4.77 -38.92 -28.75
CA LYS A 4 -4.76 -37.58 -28.13
C LYS A 4 -3.68 -37.53 -27.05
N ARG A 5 -2.84 -36.48 -26.99
CA ARG A 5 -2.25 -35.98 -25.73
C ARG A 5 -2.06 -34.46 -25.76
N THR A 6 -2.71 -33.83 -24.79
CA THR A 6 -2.66 -32.45 -24.30
C THR A 6 -1.24 -31.95 -24.04
N ILE A 7 -0.91 -30.75 -24.51
CA ILE A 7 0.18 -29.93 -23.98
C ILE A 7 -0.47 -28.71 -23.32
N GLY A 8 -0.88 -28.91 -22.08
CA GLY A 8 -1.04 -27.83 -21.11
C GLY A 8 0.22 -27.76 -20.27
N SER A 9 0.64 -26.54 -19.94
CA SER A 9 1.38 -26.21 -18.73
C SER A 9 2.73 -26.91 -18.56
N ILE A 10 3.82 -26.27 -19.01
CA ILE A 10 5.14 -26.21 -18.35
C ILE A 10 5.97 -25.19 -19.16
N LEU A 11 5.84 -23.91 -18.83
CA LEU A 11 6.91 -22.92 -19.03
C LEU A 11 6.66 -21.71 -18.11
N PHE A 12 6.46 -21.97 -16.81
CA PHE A 12 6.37 -20.91 -15.80
C PHE A 12 7.26 -21.17 -14.58
N ILE A 13 8.25 -22.04 -14.71
CA ILE A 13 9.21 -22.31 -13.65
C ILE A 13 10.57 -22.38 -14.31
N VAL A 14 11.34 -21.31 -14.19
CA VAL A 14 12.73 -21.24 -13.73
C VAL A 14 13.18 -19.79 -13.97
N ALA A 15 13.08 -18.96 -12.93
CA ALA A 15 13.81 -17.71 -12.81
C ALA A 15 14.08 -17.46 -11.32
N CYS A 16 14.80 -18.39 -10.68
CA CYS A 16 15.19 -18.28 -9.28
C CYS A 16 16.67 -18.53 -8.99
N MET A 17 17.57 -18.67 -9.96
CA MET A 17 18.99 -18.81 -9.63
C MET A 17 19.87 -18.16 -10.69
N VAL A 18 20.83 -17.38 -10.19
CA VAL A 18 21.99 -16.81 -10.88
C VAL A 18 21.73 -15.48 -11.60
N GLY A 19 22.36 -14.43 -11.07
CA GLY A 19 22.40 -13.09 -11.63
C GLY A 19 23.11 -13.05 -12.98
N TYR A 20 22.35 -13.27 -14.04
CA TYR A 20 22.67 -12.81 -15.37
C TYR A 20 21.72 -11.65 -15.71
N GLU A 21 22.31 -10.52 -16.09
CA GLU A 21 21.67 -9.47 -16.88
C GLU A 21 20.88 -10.12 -18.02
N LEU A 22 19.58 -10.33 -17.81
CA LEU A 22 18.67 -10.65 -18.90
C LEU A 22 18.58 -9.39 -19.75
N ASN A 23 19.46 -9.31 -20.75
CA ASN A 23 19.18 -8.58 -21.97
C ASN A 23 17.80 -9.02 -22.43
N ILE A 24 16.83 -8.14 -22.18
CA ILE A 24 15.45 -8.31 -22.53
C ILE A 24 15.45 -8.52 -24.04
N VAL A 25 15.13 -9.75 -24.44
CA VAL A 25 14.80 -10.08 -25.81
C VAL A 25 13.72 -9.10 -26.24
N ASP A 26 14.01 -8.29 -27.26
CA ASP A 26 13.07 -7.35 -27.87
C ASP A 26 11.86 -8.14 -28.36
N PHE A 27 10.84 -8.24 -27.51
CA PHE A 27 9.51 -8.63 -27.96
C PHE A 27 9.02 -7.50 -28.86
N PRO A 28 8.72 -7.77 -30.15
CA PRO A 28 8.15 -6.74 -30.99
C PRO A 28 6.80 -6.38 -30.39
N ALA A 29 6.73 -5.18 -29.83
CA ALA A 29 5.50 -4.59 -29.35
C ALA A 29 4.56 -4.49 -30.54
N ALA A 30 3.59 -5.40 -30.63
CA ALA A 30 2.55 -5.42 -31.66
C ALA A 30 1.69 -4.13 -31.72
N ASN A 31 1.98 -3.13 -30.88
CA ASN A 31 1.18 -1.93 -30.71
C ASN A 31 1.97 -0.60 -30.66
N GLY A 32 3.24 -0.56 -31.07
CA GLY A 32 3.95 0.71 -31.33
C GLY A 32 4.02 1.72 -30.16
N ARG A 33 3.77 1.29 -28.92
CA ARG A 33 3.84 2.16 -27.74
C ARG A 33 5.27 2.24 -27.22
N THR A 34 5.69 3.45 -26.92
CA THR A 34 6.98 3.76 -26.32
C THR A 34 7.08 3.20 -24.89
N THR A 35 8.29 2.93 -24.43
CA THR A 35 8.58 2.45 -23.07
C THR A 35 8.06 3.41 -21.99
N SER A 36 8.00 4.71 -22.30
CA SER A 36 7.38 5.75 -21.48
C SER A 36 5.87 5.58 -21.35
N GLU A 37 5.16 5.30 -22.44
CA GLU A 37 3.71 5.08 -22.43
C GLU A 37 3.34 3.79 -21.70
N VAL A 38 4.14 2.73 -21.85
CA VAL A 38 3.94 1.48 -21.10
C VAL A 38 4.12 1.72 -19.60
N ARG A 39 5.12 2.52 -19.19
CA ARG A 39 5.31 2.92 -17.79
C ARG A 39 4.17 3.79 -17.27
N GLU A 40 3.65 4.70 -18.08
CA GLU A 40 2.51 5.54 -17.72
C GLU A 40 1.23 4.71 -17.56
N ILE A 41 0.96 3.78 -18.48
CA ILE A 41 -0.18 2.85 -18.39
C ILE A 41 -0.03 1.92 -17.18
N LEU A 42 1.18 1.44 -16.88
CA LEU A 42 1.45 0.65 -15.67
C LEU A 42 1.25 1.46 -14.39
N ASN A 43 1.66 2.73 -14.36
CA ASN A 43 1.43 3.62 -13.23
C ASN A 43 -0.07 3.95 -13.05
N LYS A 44 -0.79 4.18 -14.14
CA LYS A 44 -2.23 4.48 -14.16
C LYS A 44 -3.09 3.26 -13.79
N SER A 45 -2.64 2.05 -14.12
CA SER A 45 -3.32 0.80 -13.75
C SER A 45 -3.03 0.37 -12.30
N LYS A 46 -1.83 0.63 -11.76
CA LYS A 46 -1.54 0.45 -10.32
C LYS A 46 -2.34 1.44 -9.47
N ALA A 47 -2.37 2.69 -9.88
CA ALA A 47 -3.21 3.73 -9.32
C ALA A 47 -4.63 3.66 -9.90
N GLY A 48 -5.32 2.51 -9.76
CA GLY A 48 -6.76 2.46 -9.99
C GLY A 48 -7.42 3.72 -9.41
N GLU A 49 -8.29 4.35 -10.19
CA GLU A 49 -8.72 5.75 -10.04
C GLU A 49 -8.80 6.20 -8.57
N VAL A 50 -7.83 7.02 -8.14
CA VAL A 50 -7.85 7.64 -6.80
C VAL A 50 -9.04 8.59 -6.79
N LYS A 51 -10.07 8.25 -6.01
CA LYS A 51 -11.33 9.01 -6.02
C LYS A 51 -11.28 10.21 -5.09
N GLU A 52 -10.49 10.14 -4.03
CA GLU A 52 -10.53 11.13 -2.95
C GLU A 52 -9.12 11.53 -2.48
N VAL A 53 -8.99 12.78 -2.01
CA VAL A 53 -7.78 13.30 -1.37
C VAL A 53 -8.11 13.70 0.07
N LEU A 54 -7.53 12.98 1.04
CA LEU A 54 -7.63 13.29 2.46
C LEU A 54 -6.50 14.26 2.83
N GLN A 55 -6.86 15.51 3.12
CA GLN A 55 -5.94 16.51 3.66
C GLN A 55 -5.80 16.27 5.17
N PHE A 56 -4.63 15.77 5.60
CA PHE A 56 -4.36 15.43 6.98
C PHE A 56 -3.81 16.66 7.73
N PRO A 57 -4.48 17.14 8.80
CA PRO A 57 -4.16 18.41 9.46
C PRO A 57 -2.98 18.26 10.43
N SER A 58 -1.77 18.65 10.01
CA SER A 58 -0.57 18.53 10.85
C SER A 58 -0.51 19.53 12.00
N ASP A 59 -1.28 20.61 11.94
CA ASP A 59 -1.49 21.56 13.03
C ASP A 59 -2.25 20.94 14.21
N ARG A 60 -3.15 19.97 13.93
CA ARG A 60 -3.97 19.30 14.95
C ARG A 60 -3.35 18.01 15.49
N PHE A 61 -2.66 17.26 14.64
CA PHE A 61 -2.06 15.96 14.97
C PHE A 61 -0.58 15.92 14.52
N PRO A 62 0.29 16.78 15.09
CA PRO A 62 1.66 16.95 14.63
C PRO A 62 2.52 15.68 14.72
N GLU A 63 2.32 14.84 15.74
CA GLU A 63 3.11 13.61 15.88
C GLU A 63 2.73 12.58 14.82
N THR A 64 1.42 12.33 14.63
CA THR A 64 0.94 11.41 13.59
C THR A 64 1.27 11.94 12.19
N ALA A 65 1.14 13.25 11.96
CA ALA A 65 1.54 13.88 10.70
C ALA A 65 3.02 13.65 10.38
N ALA A 66 3.91 13.79 11.37
CA ALA A 66 5.33 13.52 11.21
C ALA A 66 5.58 12.04 10.87
N HIS A 67 4.87 11.11 11.50
CA HIS A 67 4.97 9.69 11.17
C HIS A 67 4.55 9.38 9.74
N ILE A 68 3.41 9.92 9.30
CA ILE A 68 2.93 9.77 7.92
C ILE A 68 3.97 10.30 6.92
N LYS A 69 4.47 11.52 7.13
CA LYS A 69 5.49 12.15 6.27
C LYS A 69 6.75 11.28 6.17
N ASP A 70 7.26 10.82 7.30
CA ASP A 70 8.48 9.99 7.34
C ASP A 70 8.26 8.62 6.70
N ALA A 71 7.11 7.99 6.93
CA ALA A 71 6.80 6.70 6.33
C ALA A 71 6.70 6.80 4.80
N ILE A 72 6.04 7.83 4.27
CA ILE A 72 5.97 8.09 2.83
C ILE A 72 7.37 8.38 2.27
N LYS A 73 8.16 9.22 2.94
CA LYS A 73 9.55 9.50 2.56
C LYS A 73 10.40 8.23 2.50
N ASN A 74 10.13 7.25 3.37
CA ASN A 74 10.78 5.95 3.42
C ASN A 74 10.11 4.89 2.50
N GLY A 75 9.34 5.32 1.49
CA GLY A 75 8.83 4.46 0.44
C GLY A 75 7.49 3.79 0.74
N LYS A 76 6.78 4.18 1.81
CA LYS A 76 5.38 3.78 1.97
C LYS A 76 4.51 4.54 0.98
N THR A 77 3.47 3.88 0.48
CA THR A 77 2.47 4.49 -0.38
C THR A 77 1.70 5.58 0.35
N ASP A 78 1.33 6.65 -0.36
CA ASP A 78 0.40 7.66 0.12
C ASP A 78 -1.07 7.34 -0.23
N ILE A 79 -1.30 6.22 -0.92
CA ILE A 79 -2.61 5.69 -1.28
C ILE A 79 -3.06 4.64 -0.26
N CYS A 80 -4.30 4.76 0.20
CA CYS A 80 -5.00 3.76 0.98
C CYS A 80 -6.16 3.19 0.15
N THR A 81 -6.15 1.88 -0.08
CA THR A 81 -7.29 1.13 -0.58
C THR A 81 -8.09 0.60 0.61
N ILE A 82 -9.30 1.11 0.83
CA ILE A 82 -10.09 0.79 2.01
C ILE A 82 -10.43 -0.70 2.04
N ASP A 83 -10.03 -1.39 3.10
CA ASP A 83 -10.47 -2.75 3.43
C ASP A 83 -10.64 -2.81 4.95
N ARG A 84 -11.88 -2.72 5.42
CA ARG A 84 -12.14 -2.72 6.86
C ARG A 84 -12.11 -4.12 7.46
N LYS A 85 -12.45 -5.15 6.68
CA LYS A 85 -12.52 -6.54 7.16
C LYS A 85 -11.16 -7.10 7.54
N GLY A 86 -10.12 -6.79 6.77
CA GLY A 86 -8.74 -7.25 7.05
C GLY A 86 -8.03 -6.50 8.20
N ALA A 87 -8.69 -5.54 8.85
CA ALA A 87 -8.00 -4.60 9.71
C ALA A 87 -7.39 -5.19 10.98
N SER A 88 -8.10 -6.12 11.61
CA SER A 88 -7.61 -6.80 12.82
C SER A 88 -6.33 -7.60 12.54
N GLU A 89 -6.32 -8.34 11.42
CA GLU A 89 -5.18 -9.17 11.04
C GLU A 89 -3.97 -8.32 10.62
N ARG A 90 -4.18 -7.24 9.84
CA ARG A 90 -3.10 -6.31 9.51
C ARG A 90 -2.50 -5.67 10.76
N ARG A 91 -3.32 -5.27 11.74
CA ARG A 91 -2.81 -4.76 13.02
C ARG A 91 -1.98 -5.78 13.80
N LYS A 92 -2.38 -7.05 13.77
CA LYS A 92 -1.59 -8.12 14.39
C LYS A 92 -0.22 -8.26 13.71
N GLN A 93 -0.19 -8.18 12.37
CA GLN A 93 1.04 -8.30 11.58
C GLN A 93 2.00 -7.13 11.78
N SER A 94 1.50 -5.89 11.70
CA SER A 94 2.33 -4.68 11.87
C SER A 94 2.91 -4.58 13.28
N LEU A 95 2.15 -5.00 14.30
CA LEU A 95 2.52 -4.82 15.70
C LEU A 95 3.19 -6.03 16.35
N ALA A 96 3.39 -7.13 15.62
CA ALA A 96 3.83 -8.42 16.17
C ALA A 96 5.11 -8.33 17.04
N ASN A 97 6.06 -7.48 16.64
CA ASN A 97 7.37 -7.33 17.31
C ASN A 97 7.58 -5.93 17.91
N VAL A 98 6.51 -5.15 18.07
CA VAL A 98 6.58 -3.81 18.66
C VAL A 98 5.94 -3.88 20.05
N PRO A 99 6.70 -3.85 21.15
CA PRO A 99 6.11 -3.96 22.49
C PRO A 99 5.16 -2.81 22.80
N VAL A 100 4.25 -3.00 23.76
CA VAL A 100 3.46 -1.88 24.27
C VAL A 100 4.35 -0.96 25.11
N LYS A 101 4.13 0.35 25.02
CA LYS A 101 4.84 1.36 25.81
C LYS A 101 3.83 2.17 26.60
N LYS A 102 3.95 2.16 27.94
CA LYS A 102 3.04 2.92 28.81
C LYS A 102 3.06 4.40 28.43
N GLY A 103 1.87 4.98 28.26
CA GLY A 103 1.69 6.39 27.89
C GLY A 103 1.77 6.68 26.39
N TYR A 104 1.85 5.66 25.54
CA TYR A 104 1.89 5.81 24.08
C TYR A 104 0.96 4.81 23.39
N ASP A 105 0.39 5.23 22.28
CA ASP A 105 -0.22 4.32 21.31
C ASP A 105 0.81 3.96 20.24
N ARG A 106 0.63 2.82 19.56
CA ARG A 106 1.46 2.39 18.41
C ARG A 106 0.72 2.78 17.13
N ASP A 107 1.10 3.89 16.53
CA ASP A 107 0.56 4.33 15.24
C ASP A 107 1.16 3.49 14.10
N GLU A 108 0.39 3.27 13.03
CA GLU A 108 0.72 2.36 11.93
C GLU A 108 0.57 3.07 10.58
N TYR A 109 1.62 3.05 9.75
CA TYR A 109 1.54 3.55 8.38
C TYR A 109 2.23 2.63 7.35
N PRO A 110 1.52 2.12 6.33
CA PRO A 110 0.10 2.38 6.03
C PRO A 110 -0.85 1.81 7.08
N MET A 111 -2.01 2.47 7.23
CA MET A 111 -2.96 2.17 8.31
C MET A 111 -3.54 0.76 8.16
N ALA A 112 -3.84 0.12 9.30
CA ALA A 112 -4.52 -1.16 9.29
C ALA A 112 -5.98 -1.11 8.80
N MET A 113 -6.50 -0.03 8.21
CA MET A 113 -7.76 -0.09 7.44
C MET A 113 -7.52 -0.08 5.92
N CYS A 114 -6.26 0.01 5.50
CA CYS A 114 -5.82 0.01 4.11
C CYS A 114 -5.28 -1.37 3.75
N GLN A 115 -5.57 -1.87 2.54
CA GLN A 115 -4.98 -3.12 2.02
C GLN A 115 -3.45 -3.11 2.07
N GLU A 116 -2.85 -1.92 1.97
CA GLU A 116 -1.41 -1.68 1.98
C GLU A 116 -0.80 -1.69 3.40
N GLY A 117 -1.63 -1.79 4.44
CA GLY A 117 -1.17 -1.93 5.82
C GLY A 117 -0.75 -3.36 6.16
N GLY A 118 -0.43 -3.58 7.44
CA GLY A 118 -0.01 -4.90 7.93
C GLY A 118 1.48 -5.13 7.89
N SER A 119 1.91 -6.30 7.42
CA SER A 119 3.33 -6.67 7.36
C SER A 119 4.18 -5.59 6.70
N GLY A 120 5.19 -5.12 7.42
CA GLY A 120 6.10 -4.08 6.95
C GLY A 120 5.59 -2.65 7.10
N ALA A 121 4.40 -2.39 7.67
CA ALA A 121 3.99 -1.04 8.04
C ALA A 121 5.03 -0.39 8.98
N SER A 122 5.26 0.90 8.80
CA SER A 122 6.01 1.72 9.75
C SER A 122 5.20 1.85 11.03
N VAL A 123 5.85 1.68 12.18
CA VAL A 123 5.20 1.78 13.48
C VAL A 123 5.95 2.79 14.33
N ARG A 124 5.23 3.73 14.95
CA ARG A 124 5.79 4.76 15.83
C ARG A 124 4.96 4.88 17.11
N TYR A 125 5.64 5.09 18.23
CA TYR A 125 4.96 5.46 19.47
C TYR A 125 4.54 6.93 19.40
N ILE A 126 3.25 7.19 19.57
CA ILE A 126 2.65 8.53 19.51
C ILE A 126 1.83 8.79 20.77
N SER A 127 1.78 10.05 21.21
CA SER A 127 0.94 10.41 22.34
C SER A 127 -0.53 10.02 22.09
N PRO A 128 -1.24 9.43 23.07
CA PRO A 128 -2.59 8.90 22.84
C PRO A 128 -3.60 9.95 22.37
N ALA A 129 -3.47 11.19 22.81
CA ALA A 129 -4.36 12.28 22.41
C ALA A 129 -4.22 12.61 20.91
N ASP A 130 -2.97 12.73 20.44
CA ASP A 130 -2.65 12.97 19.02
C ASP A 130 -3.14 11.80 18.16
N ASN A 131 -2.72 10.58 18.49
CA ASN A 131 -3.01 9.40 17.68
C ASN A 131 -4.51 9.06 17.58
N ARG A 132 -5.24 9.13 18.70
CA ARG A 132 -6.68 8.83 18.71
C ARG A 132 -7.49 9.92 18.01
N GLY A 133 -7.09 11.18 18.20
CA GLY A 133 -7.66 12.32 17.47
C GLY A 133 -7.48 12.17 15.96
N ALA A 134 -6.27 11.80 15.54
CA ALA A 134 -5.95 11.50 14.14
C ALA A 134 -6.80 10.35 13.59
N GLY A 135 -6.90 9.25 14.34
CA GLY A 135 -7.72 8.09 13.97
C GLY A 135 -9.21 8.45 13.80
N SER A 136 -9.78 9.21 14.73
CA SER A 136 -11.16 9.71 14.63
C SER A 136 -11.34 10.65 13.44
N TYR A 137 -10.38 11.55 13.18
CA TYR A 137 -10.40 12.44 12.02
C TYR A 137 -10.42 11.64 10.72
N VAL A 138 -9.46 10.73 10.51
CA VAL A 138 -9.41 9.89 9.31
C VAL A 138 -10.69 9.09 9.16
N GLY A 139 -11.13 8.40 10.21
CA GLY A 139 -12.35 7.60 10.21
C GLY A 139 -13.59 8.41 9.79
N SER A 140 -13.74 9.64 10.29
CA SER A 140 -14.85 10.53 9.92
C SER A 140 -14.81 11.00 8.46
N LYS A 141 -13.62 11.05 7.83
CA LYS A 141 -13.47 11.48 6.43
C LYS A 141 -13.78 10.37 5.43
N VAL A 142 -13.71 9.12 5.87
CA VAL A 142 -13.83 7.96 4.99
C VAL A 142 -14.98 7.04 5.39
N SER A 143 -15.79 7.38 6.42
CA SER A 143 -16.86 6.52 6.95
C SER A 143 -17.86 6.11 5.87
N ASP A 144 -18.21 7.05 5.00
CA ASP A 144 -19.25 6.87 3.97
C ASP A 144 -18.69 6.27 2.68
N LEU A 145 -17.36 6.07 2.61
CA LEU A 145 -16.71 5.48 1.45
C LEU A 145 -16.78 3.94 1.54
N PRO A 146 -17.23 3.26 0.47
CA PRO A 146 -17.29 1.81 0.46
C PRO A 146 -15.88 1.18 0.46
N ASP A 147 -15.78 -0.03 0.99
CA ASP A 147 -14.56 -0.86 0.86
C ASP A 147 -14.19 -1.00 -0.64
N GLY A 148 -12.90 -0.98 -0.93
CA GLY A 148 -12.32 -0.92 -2.28
C GLY A 148 -12.06 0.50 -2.79
N THR A 149 -12.64 1.53 -2.16
CA THR A 149 -12.33 2.93 -2.52
C THR A 149 -10.87 3.26 -2.23
N LYS A 150 -10.24 3.99 -3.15
CA LYS A 150 -8.87 4.48 -3.00
C LYS A 150 -8.87 5.97 -2.67
N PHE A 151 -8.17 6.35 -1.61
CA PHE A 151 -7.91 7.75 -1.28
C PHE A 151 -6.42 8.00 -1.09
N LYS A 152 -5.98 9.21 -1.46
CA LYS A 152 -4.62 9.69 -1.25
C LYS A 152 -4.55 10.53 0.02
N ILE A 153 -3.54 10.31 0.85
CA ILE A 153 -3.27 11.11 2.04
C ILE A 153 -2.25 12.18 1.69
N VAL A 154 -2.59 13.44 1.98
CA VAL A 154 -1.68 14.57 1.84
C VAL A 154 -1.62 15.30 3.17
N VAL A 155 -0.45 15.32 3.79
CA VAL A 155 -0.24 16.05 5.05
C VAL A 155 -0.11 17.53 4.75
N LYS A 156 -0.99 18.35 5.35
CA LYS A 156 -0.98 19.81 5.27
C LYS A 156 -0.42 20.42 6.54
#